data_AF-A0AAW8L463-F1
#
_entry.id   AF-A0AAW8L463-F1
#
_cell.length_a   1.000
_cell.length_b   1.000
_cell.length_c   1.000
_cell.angle_alpha   90.00
_cell.angle_beta   90.00
_cell.angle_gamma   90.00
#
_symmetry.space_group_name_H-M   'P 1'
#
loop_
_entity.id
_entity.type
_entity.pdbx_description
1 polymer ?
#
loop_
_entity_poly.entity_id
_entity_poly.type
_entity_poly.pdbx_seq_one_letter_code
_entity_poly.pdbx_strand_id
1 'polypeptide(L)'
;SQQLQLLLLTPWETEPSVAKNYLIQIKTSTPALEMADILKYCPQLTQREAEVMHWLLLGKTNKDIAEILELSPRTVNKHLEHIFEKLCVE
;
A
#
# COMPACT_ATOMS: atom_id res chain seq x y z
N SER A 1 -19.34 2.43 -1.08
CA SER A 1 -19.62 3.87 -1.13
C SER A 1 -19.28 4.49 0.21
N GLN A 2 -18.11 5.12 0.36
CA GLN A 2 -17.69 5.72 1.63
C GLN A 2 -18.03 7.22 1.62
N GLN A 3 -18.76 7.63 2.66
CA GLN A 3 -19.31 8.97 2.83
C GLN A 3 -18.29 9.85 3.55
N LEU A 4 -17.71 10.83 2.84
CA LEU A 4 -16.83 11.83 3.42
C LEU A 4 -17.65 12.78 4.30
N GLN A 5 -17.44 12.75 5.61
CA GLN A 5 -18.00 13.74 6.53
C GLN A 5 -16.99 14.89 6.68
N LEU A 6 -17.32 16.03 6.07
CA LEU A 6 -16.60 17.28 6.25
C LEU A 6 -16.95 17.87 7.62
N LEU A 7 -16.07 17.71 8.61
CA LEU A 7 -16.19 18.40 9.89
C LEU A 7 -15.67 19.84 9.74
N LEU A 8 -16.59 20.80 9.62
CA LEU A 8 -16.28 22.22 9.51
C LEU A 8 -15.81 22.74 10.89
N LEU A 9 -14.50 22.78 11.11
CA LEU A 9 -13.90 23.49 12.25
C LEU A 9 -14.01 24.99 11.96
N THR A 10 -14.64 25.71 12.89
CA THR A 10 -15.07 27.11 12.86
C THR A 10 -14.20 28.09 12.06
N PRO A 11 -14.80 29.11 11.40
CA PRO A 11 -14.08 30.09 10.60
C PRO A 11 -13.11 30.92 11.45
N TRP A 12 -11.91 31.14 10.93
CA TRP A 12 -10.98 32.16 11.44
C TRP A 12 -11.39 33.51 10.85
N GLU A 13 -11.93 34.40 11.67
CA GLU A 13 -12.31 35.75 11.24
C GLU A 13 -11.08 36.66 11.14
N THR A 14 -10.68 36.98 9.91
CA THR A 14 -9.87 38.18 9.61
C THR A 14 -10.53 38.92 8.44
N GLU A 15 -11.25 40.00 8.78
CA GLU A 15 -11.78 41.08 7.93
C GLU A 15 -12.63 40.77 6.67
N PRO A 16 -13.52 41.69 6.23
CA PRO A 16 -14.58 41.41 5.25
C PRO A 16 -14.13 41.37 3.78
N SER A 17 -12.84 41.24 3.46
CA SER A 17 -12.40 41.28 2.06
C SER A 17 -11.13 40.48 1.82
N VAL A 18 -11.23 39.60 0.81
CA VAL A 18 -10.16 38.89 0.11
C VAL A 18 -9.78 37.51 0.70
N ALA A 19 -10.25 36.48 -0.02
CA ALA A 19 -9.86 35.06 0.03
C ALA A 19 -10.35 34.23 1.24
N LYS A 20 -11.33 33.36 0.97
CA LYS A 20 -11.69 32.24 1.85
C LYS A 20 -10.53 31.23 1.82
N ASN A 21 -9.72 31.20 2.87
CA ASN A 21 -8.66 30.22 3.03
C ASN A 21 -9.21 28.98 3.75
N TYR A 22 -9.11 27.82 3.12
CA TYR A 22 -9.51 26.54 3.70
C TYR A 22 -8.25 25.78 4.10
N LEU A 23 -8.14 25.44 5.39
CA LEU A 23 -7.11 24.51 5.87
C LEU A 23 -7.59 23.08 5.59
N ILE A 24 -6.88 22.37 4.71
CA ILE A 24 -7.15 20.97 4.39
C ILE A 24 -6.10 20.12 5.10
N GLN A 25 -6.51 19.26 6.02
CA GLN A 25 -5.63 18.25 6.60
C GLN A 25 -5.53 17.06 5.64
N ILE A 26 -4.45 17.02 4.84
CA ILE A 26 -4.14 15.84 4.03
C ILE A 26 -3.49 14.81 4.94
N LYS A 27 -4.25 13.81 5.38
CA LYS A 27 -3.69 12.62 6.01
C LYS A 27 -3.13 11.74 4.90
N THR A 28 -1.82 11.82 4.66
CA THR A 28 -1.11 10.83 3.85
C THR A 28 -1.04 9.53 4.65
N SER A 29 -2.13 8.77 4.67
CA SER A 29 -2.04 7.36 5.01
C SER A 29 -1.44 6.70 3.77
N THR A 30 -0.20 6.22 3.85
CA THR A 30 0.29 5.26 2.86
C THR A 30 -0.72 4.11 2.91
N PRO A 31 -1.55 3.90 1.88
CA PRO A 31 -2.47 2.78 1.91
C PRO A 31 -1.60 1.54 2.03
N ALA A 32 -1.90 0.67 2.98
CA ALA A 32 -1.36 -0.68 2.93
C ALA A 32 -1.76 -1.23 1.56
N LEU A 33 -0.79 -1.54 0.70
CA LEU A 33 -1.09 -2.08 -0.62
C LEU A 33 -1.75 -3.44 -0.41
N GLU A 34 -3.06 -3.50 -0.67
CA GLU A 34 -3.80 -4.73 -0.58
C GLU A 34 -3.39 -5.65 -1.71
N MET A 35 -3.56 -6.96 -1.52
CA MET A 35 -3.25 -7.96 -2.54
C MET A 35 -3.93 -7.69 -3.89
N ALA A 36 -5.16 -7.18 -3.87
CA ALA A 36 -5.89 -6.82 -5.08
C ALA A 36 -5.21 -5.69 -5.86
N ASP A 37 -4.58 -4.75 -5.15
CA ASP A 37 -3.82 -3.67 -5.77
C ASP A 37 -2.55 -4.19 -6.41
N ILE A 38 -1.84 -5.12 -5.76
CA ILE A 38 -0.62 -5.74 -6.31
C ILE A 38 -0.91 -6.42 -7.64
N LEU A 39 -1.96 -7.25 -7.72
CA LEU A 39 -2.33 -7.91 -8.98
C LEU A 39 -2.83 -6.93 -10.05
N LYS A 40 -3.45 -5.82 -9.64
CA LYS A 40 -3.89 -4.77 -10.56
C LYS A 40 -2.72 -3.99 -11.16
N TYR A 41 -1.71 -3.65 -10.36
CA TYR A 41 -0.55 -2.87 -10.80
C TYR A 41 0.57 -3.75 -11.40
N CYS A 42 0.65 -5.01 -11.01
CA CYS A 42 1.64 -5.98 -11.46
C CYS A 42 0.95 -7.25 -12.00
N PRO A 43 0.21 -7.16 -13.14
CA PRO A 43 -0.56 -8.28 -13.68
C PRO A 43 0.29 -9.46 -14.15
N GLN A 44 1.60 -9.28 -14.30
CA GLN A 44 2.55 -10.36 -14.62
C GLN A 44 2.87 -11.28 -13.43
N LEU A 45 2.52 -10.86 -12.20
CA LEU A 45 2.69 -11.68 -11.01
C LEU A 45 1.57 -12.71 -10.90
N THR A 46 1.94 -13.92 -10.53
CA THR A 46 0.99 -14.95 -10.12
C THR A 46 0.36 -14.60 -8.79
N GLN A 47 -0.77 -15.23 -8.46
CA GLN A 47 -1.42 -15.05 -7.16
C GLN A 47 -0.46 -15.33 -6.00
N ARG A 48 0.36 -16.39 -6.10
CA ARG A 48 1.32 -16.76 -5.06
C ARG A 48 2.45 -15.75 -4.90
N GLU A 49 2.93 -15.19 -6.00
CA GLU A 49 3.92 -14.12 -5.98
C GLU A 49 3.35 -12.83 -5.38
N ALA A 50 2.09 -12.51 -5.67
CA ALA A 50 1.42 -11.37 -5.05
C ALA A 50 1.23 -11.55 -3.53
N GLU A 51 0.98 -12.78 -3.05
CA GLU A 51 0.93 -13.08 -1.60
C GLU A 51 2.29 -12.82 -0.94
N VAL A 52 3.37 -13.34 -1.54
CA VAL A 52 4.74 -13.13 -1.06
C VAL A 52 5.07 -11.63 -1.07
N MET A 53 4.74 -10.91 -2.14
CA MET A 53 4.99 -9.48 -2.27
C MET A 53 4.19 -8.64 -1.27
N HIS A 54 2.96 -9.01 -0.97
CA HIS A 54 2.14 -8.32 0.03
C HIS A 54 2.81 -8.34 1.42
N TRP A 55 3.27 -9.51 1.86
CA TRP A 55 3.94 -9.62 3.16
C TRP A 55 5.32 -8.96 3.17
N LEU A 56 6.02 -8.97 2.04
CA LEU A 56 7.28 -8.23 1.87
C LEU A 56 7.06 -6.72 2.04
N LEU A 57 6.02 -6.16 1.42
CA LEU A 57 5.66 -4.73 1.54
C LEU A 57 5.28 -4.34 2.98
N LEU A 58 4.75 -5.30 3.76
CA LEU A 58 4.48 -5.14 5.18
C LEU A 58 5.74 -5.31 6.07
N GLY A 59 6.91 -5.50 5.47
CA GLY A 59 8.20 -5.59 6.17
C GLY A 59 8.49 -6.94 6.83
N LYS A 60 7.79 -8.01 6.44
CA LYS A 60 8.03 -9.36 6.96
C LYS A 60 9.33 -9.94 6.42
N THR A 61 10.04 -10.71 7.25
CA THR A 61 11.25 -11.42 6.80
C THR A 61 10.88 -12.67 6.02
N ASN A 62 11.78 -13.20 5.19
CA ASN A 62 11.52 -14.42 4.41
C ASN A 62 11.17 -15.63 5.30
N LYS A 63 11.64 -15.66 6.55
CA LYS A 63 11.26 -16.68 7.54
C LYS A 63 9.82 -16.50 8.00
N ASP A 64 9.42 -15.26 8.32
CA ASP A 64 8.05 -14.96 8.74
C ASP A 64 7.07 -15.21 7.59
N ILE A 65 7.41 -14.79 6.37
CA ILE A 65 6.60 -15.03 5.17
C ILE A 65 6.44 -16.54 4.93
N ALA A 66 7.51 -17.30 5.11
CA ALA A 66 7.48 -18.75 4.98
C ALA A 66 6.56 -19.40 6.02
N GLU A 67 6.60 -18.95 7.27
CA GLU A 67 5.69 -19.42 8.32
C GLU A 67 4.23 -19.05 8.02
N ILE A 68 3.96 -17.80 7.64
CA ILE A 68 2.62 -17.29 7.34
C ILE A 68 1.98 -18.02 6.15
N LEU A 69 2.78 -18.30 5.12
CA LEU A 69 2.29 -18.92 3.88
C LEU A 69 2.45 -20.45 3.87
N GLU A 70 2.91 -21.07 4.95
CA GLU A 70 3.19 -22.51 5.04
C GLU A 70 4.18 -22.99 3.94
N LEU A 71 5.21 -22.19 3.67
CA LEU A 71 6.26 -22.46 2.71
C LEU A 71 7.61 -22.66 3.41
N SER A 72 8.61 -23.13 2.65
CA SER A 72 10.00 -23.03 3.11
C SER A 72 10.58 -21.63 2.81
N PRO A 73 11.52 -21.11 3.61
CA PRO A 73 12.22 -19.85 3.30
C PRO A 73 12.91 -19.88 1.93
N ARG A 74 13.36 -21.06 1.50
CA ARG A 74 13.94 -21.27 0.16
C ARG A 74 12.91 -21.10 -0.95
N THR A 75 11.67 -21.56 -0.73
CA THR A 75 10.56 -21.37 -1.68
C THR A 75 10.18 -19.89 -1.77
N VAL A 76 10.14 -19.17 -0.65
CA VAL A 76 9.91 -17.72 -0.63
C VAL A 76 11.00 -16.98 -1.42
N ASN A 77 12.28 -17.30 -1.20
CA ASN A 77 13.38 -16.75 -2.00
C ASN A 77 13.17 -17.01 -3.50
N LYS A 78 12.74 -18.22 -3.88
CA LYS A 78 12.48 -18.55 -5.28
C LYS A 78 11.34 -17.71 -5.88
N HIS A 79 10.28 -17.46 -5.11
CA HIS A 79 9.23 -16.54 -5.54
C HIS A 79 9.75 -15.10 -5.69
N LEU A 80 10.58 -14.62 -4.76
CA LEU A 80 11.18 -13.28 -4.83
C LEU A 80 12.10 -13.11 -6.05
N GLU A 81 12.92 -14.12 -6.37
CA GLU A 81 13.73 -14.12 -7.61
C GLU A 81 12.86 -13.90 -8.85
N HIS A 82 11.77 -14.67 -8.99
CA HIS A 82 10.86 -14.50 -10.12
C HIS A 82 10.12 -13.16 -10.10
N ILE A 83 9.77 -12.63 -8.93
CA ILE A 83 9.15 -11.31 -8.79
C ILE A 83 10.11 -10.23 -9.30
N PHE A 84 11.36 -10.23 -8.86
CA PHE A 84 12.34 -9.22 -9.28
C PHE A 84 12.64 -9.29 -10.78
N GLU A 85 12.75 -10.50 -11.33
CA GLU A 85 12.88 -10.72 -12.78
C GLU A 85 11.68 -10.13 -13.54
N LYS A 86 10.45 -10.38 -13.07
CA LYS A 86 9.20 -9.88 -13.69
C LYS A 86 8.98 -8.38 -13.57
N LEU A 87 9.58 -7.74 -12.57
CA LEU A 87 9.46 -6.30 -12.33
C LEU A 87 10.65 -5.52 -12.93
N CYS A 88 11.62 -6.21 -13.55
CA CYS A 88 12.83 -5.63 -14.14
C CYS A 88 13.61 -4.75 -13.15
N VAL A 89 13.64 -5.15 -11.87
CA VAL A 89 14.37 -4.43 -10.83
C VAL A 89 15.66 -5.19 -10.57
N GLU A 90 16.75 -4.77 -11.21
CA GLU A 90 18.13 -5.19 -10.91
C GLU A 90 18.87 -4.12 -10.10
#